data_AF-A0A087SXB6-F1
#
_entry.id   AF-A0A087SXB6-F1
#
_cell.length_a   1.000
_cell.length_b   1.000
_cell.length_c   1.000
_cell.angle_alpha   90.00
_cell.angle_beta   90.00
_cell.angle_gamma   90.00
#
_symmetry.space_group_name_H-M   'P 1'
#
loop_
_entity.id
_entity.type
_entity.pdbx_description
1 polymer ?
#
loop_
_entity_poly.entity_id
_entity_poly.type
_entity_poly.pdbx_seq_one_letter_code
_entity_poly.pdbx_strand_id
1 'polypeptide(L)'
;MRKIRPFQLFGSYIFCFILTVEKPCIYASKPSDVRNLIGFVDHIHPSPFQRIVVYNGSRDVYVSARNSLYHFDENLNVQSKVSTGPELDNPDCLHPSYPCDNKRVMSDNDNKVLEIIYDPHLPMLLSCGTLYQGLCQVRPIGKLVSDRFSWVGPFNESVGFTAGKNSTVAFFAPGYGGQTSLYSASTYDDRPLEYSPASVSSKVLVRK
;
A
#
# COMPACT_ATOMS: atom_id res chain seq x y z
N MET A 1 -59.10 -4.60 -16.79
CA MET A 1 -57.87 -4.02 -16.23
C MET A 1 -56.68 -4.46 -17.09
N ARG A 2 -55.84 -3.47 -17.47
CA ARG A 2 -54.44 -3.50 -17.98
C ARG A 2 -53.98 -4.49 -19.09
N LYS A 3 -53.52 -3.87 -20.18
CA LYS A 3 -52.63 -4.30 -21.28
C LYS A 3 -51.33 -4.97 -20.80
N ILE A 4 -50.69 -5.76 -21.68
CA ILE A 4 -49.36 -5.51 -22.34
C ILE A 4 -49.02 -6.70 -23.29
N ARG A 5 -48.67 -6.40 -24.56
CA ARG A 5 -47.82 -7.21 -25.49
C ARG A 5 -46.44 -6.51 -25.56
N PRO A 6 -45.35 -7.01 -26.17
CA PRO A 6 -44.94 -8.37 -26.63
C PRO A 6 -43.52 -8.76 -26.11
N PHE A 7 -42.95 -9.92 -26.45
CA PHE A 7 -41.50 -10.00 -26.76
C PHE A 7 -41.16 -11.27 -27.57
N GLN A 8 -40.36 -11.08 -28.62
CA GLN A 8 -39.91 -12.09 -29.56
C GLN A 8 -38.99 -13.11 -28.87
N LEU A 9 -39.27 -14.40 -29.06
CA LEU A 9 -38.36 -15.50 -28.78
C LEU A 9 -37.37 -15.62 -29.95
N PHE A 10 -36.15 -15.12 -29.78
CA PHE A 10 -35.01 -15.57 -30.59
C PHE A 10 -34.56 -16.93 -30.06
N GLY A 11 -34.55 -17.91 -30.96
CA GLY A 11 -34.60 -19.33 -30.67
C GLY A 11 -33.35 -19.92 -30.02
N SER A 12 -33.60 -20.81 -29.06
CA SER A 12 -32.77 -21.98 -28.80
C SER A 12 -33.61 -23.18 -29.28
N TYR A 13 -33.32 -23.69 -30.48
CA TYR A 13 -34.06 -24.83 -31.03
C TYR A 13 -33.64 -26.11 -30.29
N ILE A 14 -34.54 -26.59 -29.43
CA ILE A 14 -34.48 -27.93 -28.84
C ILE A 14 -34.97 -28.91 -29.91
N PHE A 15 -34.06 -29.59 -30.60
CA PHE A 15 -34.40 -30.82 -31.31
C PHE A 15 -34.18 -31.99 -30.35
N CYS A 16 -35.27 -32.53 -29.81
CA CYS A 16 -35.26 -33.77 -29.06
C CYS A 16 -36.25 -34.71 -29.75
N PHE A 17 -35.78 -35.49 -30.72
CA PHE A 17 -36.52 -36.65 -31.21
C PHE A 17 -36.18 -37.85 -30.33
N ILE A 18 -37.24 -38.48 -29.84
CA ILE A 18 -37.27 -39.61 -28.90
C ILE A 18 -36.76 -40.86 -29.61
N LEU A 19 -35.87 -41.65 -28.97
CA LEU A 19 -35.97 -43.11 -28.77
C LEU A 19 -34.64 -43.69 -28.24
N THR A 20 -34.71 -44.22 -27.03
CA THR A 20 -33.83 -45.22 -26.37
C THR A 20 -32.33 -44.95 -26.23
N VAL A 21 -31.86 -45.33 -25.03
CA VAL A 21 -30.47 -45.43 -24.53
C VAL A 21 -29.97 -44.19 -23.78
N GLU A 22 -29.86 -44.39 -22.47
CA GLU A 22 -29.22 -43.52 -21.49
C GLU A 22 -27.89 -42.96 -22.02
N LYS A 23 -27.85 -41.64 -22.23
CA LYS A 23 -26.59 -40.89 -22.19
C LYS A 23 -26.82 -39.67 -21.30
N PRO A 24 -25.95 -39.40 -20.32
CA PRO A 24 -26.08 -38.22 -19.51
C PRO A 24 -25.95 -37.01 -20.43
N CYS A 25 -26.89 -36.08 -20.34
CA CYS A 25 -26.69 -34.74 -20.87
C CYS A 25 -25.46 -34.17 -20.16
N ILE A 26 -24.30 -34.23 -20.80
CA ILE A 26 -23.14 -33.46 -20.37
C ILE A 26 -23.51 -32.01 -20.64
N TYR A 27 -23.85 -31.29 -19.57
CA TYR A 27 -23.95 -29.85 -19.59
C TYR A 27 -22.52 -29.33 -19.81
N ALA A 28 -22.13 -29.19 -21.08
CA ALA A 28 -20.93 -28.44 -21.42
C ALA A 28 -21.25 -26.97 -21.15
N SER A 29 -21.04 -26.53 -19.91
CA SER A 29 -20.88 -25.10 -19.66
C SER A 29 -19.71 -24.66 -20.54
N LYS A 30 -19.99 -23.74 -21.47
CA LYS A 30 -18.94 -22.93 -22.10
C LYS A 30 -18.07 -22.41 -20.94
N PRO A 31 -16.72 -22.49 -21.01
CA PRO A 31 -15.90 -21.77 -20.06
C PRO A 31 -16.16 -20.29 -20.29
N SER A 32 -17.09 -19.74 -19.50
CA SER A 32 -17.38 -18.31 -19.47
C SER A 32 -16.29 -17.63 -18.67
N ASP A 33 -15.57 -16.73 -19.34
CA ASP A 33 -14.77 -15.65 -18.75
C ASP A 33 -13.52 -16.10 -17.95
N VAL A 34 -12.51 -16.66 -18.64
CA VAL A 34 -11.14 -16.65 -18.09
C VAL A 34 -10.64 -15.21 -18.18
N ARG A 35 -10.77 -14.46 -17.07
CA ARG A 35 -10.14 -13.14 -16.95
C ARG A 35 -8.63 -13.34 -16.94
N ASN A 36 -7.95 -12.80 -17.96
CA ASN A 36 -6.49 -12.80 -17.98
C ASN A 36 -5.97 -12.08 -16.74
N LEU A 37 -5.06 -12.74 -16.00
CA LEU A 37 -4.36 -12.11 -14.89
C LEU A 37 -3.42 -11.04 -15.46
N ILE A 38 -3.56 -9.81 -14.98
CA ILE A 38 -2.60 -8.73 -15.23
C ILE A 38 -1.57 -8.73 -14.10
N GLY A 39 -0.32 -8.42 -14.44
CA GLY A 39 0.77 -8.38 -13.49
C GLY A 39 1.91 -7.50 -13.98
N PHE A 40 2.74 -7.06 -13.04
CA PHE A 40 3.90 -6.21 -13.29
C PHE A 40 5.17 -6.86 -12.75
N VAL A 41 6.27 -6.76 -13.49
CA VAL A 41 7.62 -7.15 -13.07
C VAL A 41 8.59 -6.04 -13.47
N ASP A 42 9.36 -5.51 -12.51
CA ASP A 42 10.43 -4.56 -12.80
C ASP A 42 11.69 -5.32 -13.25
N HIS A 43 11.94 -5.35 -14.55
CA HIS A 43 13.14 -5.96 -15.14
C HIS A 43 14.37 -5.05 -15.13
N ILE A 44 14.20 -3.75 -14.88
CA ILE A 44 15.28 -2.76 -14.96
C ILE A 44 15.97 -2.63 -13.61
N HIS A 45 15.19 -2.54 -12.52
CA HIS A 45 15.69 -2.40 -11.16
C HIS A 45 14.94 -3.36 -10.23
N PRO A 46 15.20 -4.68 -10.33
CA PRO A 46 14.47 -5.67 -9.56
C PRO A 46 14.68 -5.45 -8.05
N SER A 47 13.58 -5.30 -7.32
CA SER A 47 13.59 -5.22 -5.87
C SER A 47 12.31 -5.84 -5.30
N PRO A 48 12.35 -6.37 -4.06
CA PRO A 48 11.18 -7.00 -3.46
C PRO A 48 10.09 -5.96 -3.20
N PHE A 49 8.89 -6.19 -3.77
CA PHE A 49 7.68 -5.48 -3.39
C PHE A 49 7.26 -5.87 -1.97
N GLN A 50 6.75 -4.90 -1.21
CA GLN A 50 6.55 -5.03 0.24
C GLN A 50 5.12 -4.75 0.67
N ARG A 51 4.58 -3.57 0.30
CA ARG A 51 3.21 -3.17 0.63
C ARG A 51 2.50 -2.64 -0.59
N ILE A 52 1.18 -2.75 -0.57
CA ILE A 52 0.29 -2.26 -1.61
C ILE A 52 -0.91 -1.59 -0.96
N VAL A 53 -1.29 -0.43 -1.49
CA VAL A 53 -2.55 0.25 -1.16
C VAL A 53 -3.21 0.74 -2.43
N VAL A 54 -4.54 0.75 -2.43
CA VAL A 54 -5.34 1.21 -3.58
C VAL A 54 -6.10 2.45 -3.16
N TYR A 55 -5.91 3.54 -3.90
CA TYR A 55 -6.68 4.76 -3.67
C TYR A 55 -8.02 4.67 -4.40
N ASN A 56 -9.10 4.44 -3.65
CA ASN A 56 -10.45 4.24 -4.21
C ASN A 56 -10.97 5.41 -5.05
N GLY A 57 -10.46 6.64 -4.88
CA GLY A 57 -10.92 7.80 -5.63
C GLY A 57 -10.60 7.73 -7.13
N SER A 58 -9.38 7.33 -7.48
CA SER A 58 -8.91 7.20 -8.88
C SER A 58 -8.61 5.77 -9.30
N ARG A 59 -8.74 4.78 -8.40
CA ARG A 59 -8.31 3.39 -8.57
C ARG A 59 -6.80 3.22 -8.81
N ASP A 60 -6.02 4.27 -8.57
CA ASP A 60 -4.56 4.20 -8.59
C ASP A 60 -4.05 3.21 -7.53
N VAL A 61 -3.02 2.46 -7.90
CA VAL A 61 -2.37 1.48 -7.03
C VAL A 61 -1.00 2.03 -6.64
N TYR A 62 -0.72 2.09 -5.35
CA TYR A 62 0.58 2.48 -4.81
C TYR A 62 1.25 1.25 -4.22
N VAL A 63 2.48 0.98 -4.63
CA VAL A 63 3.24 -0.18 -4.17
C VAL A 63 4.59 0.29 -3.67
N SER A 64 4.97 -0.15 -2.48
CA SER A 64 6.32 0.02 -1.97
C SER A 64 7.19 -1.18 -2.30
N ALA A 65 8.45 -0.90 -2.59
CA ALA A 65 9.49 -1.89 -2.69
C ALA A 65 10.72 -1.41 -1.91
N ARG A 66 11.70 -2.27 -1.75
CA ARG A 66 13.00 -1.85 -1.22
C ARG A 66 13.54 -0.67 -2.04
N ASN A 67 13.87 0.41 -1.35
CA ASN A 67 14.42 1.65 -1.90
C ASN A 67 13.53 2.36 -2.93
N SER A 68 12.24 2.02 -3.05
CA SER A 68 11.39 2.60 -4.10
C SER A 68 9.91 2.67 -3.70
N LEU A 69 9.21 3.69 -4.21
CA LEU A 69 7.75 3.74 -4.24
C LEU A 69 7.29 3.83 -5.70
N TYR A 70 6.27 3.06 -6.03
CA TYR A 70 5.63 3.01 -7.34
C TYR A 70 4.20 3.53 -7.24
N HIS A 71 3.77 4.21 -8.30
CA HIS A 71 2.38 4.56 -8.57
C HIS A 71 2.02 3.94 -9.91
N PHE A 72 0.98 3.12 -9.90
CA PHE A 72 0.38 2.51 -11.07
C PHE A 72 -1.05 3.01 -11.26
N ASP A 73 -1.53 2.92 -12.49
CA ASP A 73 -2.95 3.02 -12.78
C ASP A 73 -3.69 1.70 -12.43
N GLU A 74 -5.00 1.67 -12.69
CA GLU A 74 -5.86 0.51 -12.43
C GLU A 74 -5.49 -0.75 -13.24
N ASN A 75 -4.71 -0.60 -14.31
CA ASN A 75 -4.26 -1.70 -15.18
C ASN A 75 -2.82 -2.14 -14.88
N LEU A 76 -2.24 -1.67 -13.77
CA LEU A 76 -0.86 -1.92 -13.35
C LEU A 76 0.20 -1.37 -14.33
N ASN A 77 -0.13 -0.32 -15.09
CA ASN A 77 0.90 0.43 -15.83
C ASN A 77 1.58 1.43 -14.91
N VAL A 78 2.92 1.44 -14.90
CA VAL A 78 3.70 2.36 -14.08
C VAL A 78 3.47 3.79 -14.56
N GLN A 79 2.89 4.63 -13.70
CA GLN A 79 2.75 6.06 -13.91
C GLN A 79 3.98 6.81 -13.40
N SER A 80 4.50 6.41 -12.25
CA SER A 80 5.74 6.98 -11.72
C SER A 80 6.44 6.06 -10.71
N LYS A 81 7.75 6.29 -10.53
CA LYS A 81 8.62 5.64 -9.56
C LYS A 81 9.50 6.70 -8.90
N VAL A 82 9.63 6.64 -7.58
CA VAL A 82 10.54 7.51 -6.81
C VAL A 82 11.46 6.68 -5.93
N SER A 83 12.71 7.09 -5.81
CA SER A 83 13.67 6.47 -4.91
C SER A 83 13.36 6.85 -3.46
N THR A 84 13.48 5.88 -2.55
CA THR A 84 13.42 6.10 -1.09
C THR A 84 14.71 5.66 -0.39
N GLY A 85 15.73 5.29 -1.15
CA GLY A 85 17.03 4.83 -0.65
C GLY A 85 17.89 4.20 -1.74
N PRO A 86 18.98 3.50 -1.38
CA PRO A 86 19.53 3.43 -0.03
C PRO A 86 20.08 4.79 0.41
N GLU A 87 20.28 4.97 1.72
CA GLU A 87 20.86 6.19 2.29
C GLU A 87 21.90 5.84 3.37
N LEU A 88 22.74 6.82 3.74
CA LEU A 88 23.65 6.67 4.87
C LEU A 88 22.88 6.71 6.19
N ASP A 89 22.84 5.58 6.90
CA ASP A 89 22.12 5.46 8.17
C ASP A 89 22.89 4.59 9.18
N ASN A 90 22.50 4.67 10.45
CA ASN A 90 22.95 3.80 11.53
C ASN A 90 21.80 3.66 12.55
N PRO A 91 21.47 2.45 13.04
CA PRO A 91 20.44 2.27 14.06
C PRO A 91 20.64 3.12 15.33
N ASP A 92 21.87 3.45 15.67
CA ASP A 92 22.25 4.27 16.84
C ASP A 92 22.39 5.77 16.52
N CYS A 93 21.88 6.21 15.37
CA CYS A 93 21.89 7.61 14.95
C CYS A 93 20.50 8.08 14.56
N LEU A 94 20.02 9.18 15.14
CA LEU A 94 18.82 9.87 14.66
C LEU A 94 18.93 10.35 13.20
N HIS A 95 17.81 10.86 12.68
CA HIS A 95 17.71 11.51 11.36
C HIS A 95 18.90 12.45 11.11
N PRO A 96 19.44 12.53 9.87
CA PRO A 96 20.66 13.31 9.55
C PRO A 96 20.66 14.79 9.95
N SER A 97 19.50 15.36 10.27
CA SER A 97 19.37 16.70 10.86
C SER A 97 19.93 16.80 12.29
N TYR A 98 20.30 15.69 12.93
CA TYR A 98 20.87 15.64 14.27
C TYR A 98 22.29 15.08 14.24
N PRO A 99 23.19 15.59 15.11
CA PRO A 99 24.54 15.08 15.22
C PRO A 99 24.53 13.62 15.68
N CYS A 100 25.52 12.85 15.22
CA CYS A 100 25.75 11.49 15.66
C CYS A 100 27.23 11.14 15.47
N ASP A 101 27.84 10.56 16.50
CA ASP A 101 29.25 10.15 16.48
C ASP A 101 29.46 8.76 15.84
N ASN A 102 28.38 7.97 15.74
CA ASN A 102 28.44 6.65 15.12
C ASN A 102 28.57 6.75 13.60
N LYS A 103 29.40 5.87 13.02
CA LYS A 103 29.61 5.82 11.57
C LYS A 103 28.32 5.35 10.88
N ARG A 104 27.78 6.18 9.97
CA ARG A 104 26.68 5.81 9.08
C ARG A 104 27.20 4.99 7.89
N VAL A 105 26.39 4.03 7.45
CA VAL A 105 26.70 3.15 6.32
C VAL A 105 25.51 3.12 5.36
N MET A 106 25.80 2.83 4.09
CA MET A 106 24.76 2.73 3.07
C MET A 106 23.80 1.60 3.45
N SER A 107 22.54 1.95 3.69
CA SER A 107 21.51 1.07 4.22
C SER A 107 20.28 1.10 3.34
N ASP A 108 19.71 -0.07 3.09
CA ASP A 108 18.46 -0.21 2.35
C ASP A 108 17.27 0.34 3.17
N ASN A 109 16.32 0.93 2.46
CA ASN A 109 15.03 1.34 2.98
C ASN A 109 13.95 0.32 2.61
N ASP A 110 13.64 -0.57 3.55
CA ASP A 110 12.51 -1.48 3.43
C ASP A 110 11.26 -0.81 4.00
N ASN A 111 10.27 -0.57 3.15
CA ASN A 111 8.98 -0.03 3.57
C ASN A 111 8.22 -1.06 4.43
N LYS A 112 7.81 -0.62 5.62
CA LYS A 112 7.08 -1.45 6.59
C LYS A 112 5.63 -1.04 6.72
N VAL A 113 5.32 0.23 6.43
CA VAL A 113 3.97 0.79 6.48
C VAL A 113 3.73 1.59 5.20
N LEU A 114 2.61 1.32 4.54
CA LEU A 114 2.11 2.10 3.42
C LEU A 114 0.61 2.26 3.62
N GLU A 115 0.16 3.49 3.83
CA GLU A 115 -1.23 3.80 4.17
C GLU A 115 -1.69 5.06 3.46
N ILE A 116 -3.01 5.21 3.30
CA ILE A 116 -3.60 6.41 2.71
C ILE A 116 -4.24 7.25 3.82
N ILE A 117 -3.80 8.51 3.92
CA ILE A 117 -4.46 9.53 4.72
C ILE A 117 -5.54 10.15 3.82
N TYR A 118 -6.78 9.76 4.08
CA TYR A 118 -7.94 10.33 3.39
C TYR A 118 -8.22 11.73 3.94
N ASP A 119 -8.11 12.71 3.06
CA ASP A 119 -8.48 14.09 3.32
C ASP A 119 -9.28 14.61 2.12
N PRO A 120 -10.39 15.34 2.33
CA PRO A 120 -11.26 15.78 1.25
C PRO A 120 -10.58 16.68 0.21
N HIS A 121 -9.50 17.38 0.58
CA HIS A 121 -8.84 18.37 -0.27
C HIS A 121 -7.50 17.88 -0.79
N LEU A 122 -6.73 17.20 0.05
CA LEU A 122 -5.38 16.75 -0.26
C LEU A 122 -5.12 15.37 0.34
N PRO A 123 -5.55 14.28 -0.32
CA PRO A 123 -5.22 12.92 0.10
C PRO A 123 -3.71 12.68 0.01
N MET A 124 -3.16 12.03 1.03
CA MET A 124 -1.71 11.80 1.15
C MET A 124 -1.42 10.31 1.29
N LEU A 125 -0.32 9.87 0.69
CA LEU A 125 0.29 8.56 0.91
C LEU A 125 1.28 8.67 2.08
N LEU A 126 1.05 7.92 3.15
CA LEU A 126 1.99 7.72 4.25
C LEU A 126 2.87 6.51 3.95
N SER A 127 4.19 6.67 4.03
CA SER A 127 5.17 5.60 3.84
C SER A 127 6.18 5.64 4.97
N CYS A 128 6.30 4.55 5.74
CA CYS A 128 7.33 4.42 6.79
C CYS A 128 8.21 3.22 6.46
N GLY A 129 9.52 3.43 6.41
CA GLY A 129 10.49 2.38 6.12
C GLY A 129 11.52 2.20 7.23
N THR A 130 12.58 1.45 6.96
CA THR A 130 13.58 1.08 7.99
C THR A 130 14.62 2.16 8.28
N LEU A 131 14.77 3.14 7.38
CA LEU A 131 15.70 4.25 7.57
C LEU A 131 15.25 5.19 8.69
N TYR A 132 16.23 5.86 9.30
CA TYR A 132 16.03 6.97 10.24
C TYR A 132 15.02 6.61 11.33
N GLN A 133 15.32 5.49 12.01
CA GLN A 133 14.60 4.99 13.17
C GLN A 133 13.16 4.58 12.89
N GLY A 134 12.74 4.55 11.63
CA GLY A 134 11.35 4.25 11.28
C GLY A 134 10.47 5.46 11.09
N LEU A 135 11.06 6.63 10.79
CA LEU A 135 10.30 7.82 10.45
C LEU A 135 9.45 7.61 9.19
N CYS A 136 8.28 8.25 9.18
CA CYS A 136 7.38 8.21 8.04
C CYS A 136 7.58 9.43 7.14
N GLN A 137 7.35 9.26 5.85
CA GLN A 137 7.17 10.33 4.88
C GLN A 137 5.70 10.40 4.46
N VAL A 138 5.23 11.61 4.16
CA VAL A 138 3.95 11.84 3.50
C VAL A 138 4.16 12.47 2.12
N ARG A 139 3.44 11.97 1.11
CA ARG A 139 3.44 12.48 -0.27
C ARG A 139 2.01 12.68 -0.76
N PRO A 140 1.69 13.72 -1.54
CA PRO A 140 0.38 13.81 -2.18
C PRO A 140 0.12 12.64 -3.13
N ILE A 141 -1.09 12.09 -3.07
CA ILE A 141 -1.57 11.09 -4.03
C ILE A 141 -1.47 11.69 -5.45
N GLY A 142 -1.03 10.87 -6.41
CA GLY A 142 -0.81 11.24 -7.81
C GLY A 142 0.46 12.06 -8.08
N LYS A 143 1.28 12.39 -7.06
CA LYS A 143 2.50 13.20 -7.21
C LYS A 143 3.73 12.61 -6.52
N LEU A 144 4.01 11.33 -6.73
CA LEU A 144 5.15 10.65 -6.09
C LEU A 144 6.50 11.32 -6.36
N VAL A 145 6.75 11.76 -7.60
CA VAL A 145 8.03 12.34 -8.05
C VAL A 145 8.18 13.81 -7.65
N SER A 146 7.14 14.43 -7.09
CA SER A 146 7.27 15.82 -6.63
C SER A 146 8.22 15.93 -5.44
N ASP A 147 8.92 17.05 -5.37
CA ASP A 147 9.70 17.52 -4.21
C ASP A 147 8.83 17.78 -2.97
N ARG A 148 7.51 17.84 -3.15
CA ARG A 148 6.51 17.99 -2.09
C ARG A 148 6.31 16.69 -1.30
N PHE A 149 7.32 16.28 -0.56
CA PHE A 149 7.18 15.30 0.51
C PHE A 149 7.62 15.90 1.84
N SER A 150 7.06 15.39 2.93
CA SER A 150 7.43 15.83 4.27
C SER A 150 7.67 14.63 5.17
N TRP A 151 8.71 14.69 5.99
CA TRP A 151 8.90 13.74 7.08
C TRP A 151 7.93 14.05 8.22
N VAL A 152 7.35 13.00 8.80
CA VAL A 152 6.49 13.08 9.99
C VAL A 152 7.39 13.18 11.22
N GLY A 153 7.43 14.35 11.84
CA GLY A 153 8.18 14.59 13.07
C GLY A 153 7.39 14.23 14.34
N PRO A 154 7.98 14.47 15.53
CA PRO A 154 9.35 14.94 15.77
C PRO A 154 10.41 13.90 15.36
N PHE A 155 11.64 14.35 15.12
CA PHE A 155 12.73 13.51 14.57
C PHE A 155 13.72 13.01 15.64
N ASN A 156 13.64 13.57 16.84
CA ASN A 156 14.50 13.28 18.00
C ASN A 156 13.77 12.62 19.16
N GLU A 157 12.51 12.23 18.96
CA GLU A 157 11.69 11.60 19.98
C GLU A 157 11.01 10.36 19.40
N SER A 158 10.94 9.29 20.20
CA SER A 158 10.37 8.01 19.77
C SER A 158 8.91 8.08 19.34
N VAL A 159 8.17 9.11 19.77
CA VAL A 159 6.80 9.38 19.31
C VAL A 159 6.72 9.60 17.79
N GLY A 160 7.79 10.05 17.13
CA GLY A 160 7.86 10.14 15.67
C GLY A 160 8.13 8.81 14.95
N PHE A 161 8.72 7.83 15.64
CA PHE A 161 9.17 6.57 15.04
C PHE A 161 8.05 5.55 14.97
N THR A 162 7.80 4.99 13.78
CA THR A 162 6.65 4.10 13.55
C THR A 162 7.07 2.71 13.08
N ALA A 163 8.14 2.61 12.29
CA ALA A 163 8.58 1.35 11.69
C ALA A 163 9.84 0.75 12.36
N GLY A 164 9.83 -0.55 12.61
CA GLY A 164 11.00 -1.32 13.02
C GLY A 164 11.72 -1.96 11.82
N LYS A 165 12.89 -2.55 12.04
CA LYS A 165 13.60 -3.37 11.03
C LYS A 165 12.91 -4.71 10.79
N ASN A 166 12.23 -5.22 11.80
CA ASN A 166 11.46 -6.47 11.75
C ASN A 166 10.05 -6.23 11.18
N SER A 167 9.01 -6.77 11.84
CA SER A 167 7.63 -6.63 11.41
C SER A 167 6.99 -5.39 12.04
N THR A 168 6.21 -4.67 11.25
CA THR A 168 5.37 -3.56 11.72
C THR A 168 4.02 -3.67 11.03
N VAL A 169 2.94 -3.37 11.75
CA VAL A 169 1.60 -3.18 11.18
C VAL A 169 1.11 -1.80 11.60
N ALA A 170 0.39 -1.13 10.72
CA ALA A 170 -0.26 0.13 11.06
C ALA A 170 -1.52 0.33 10.22
N PHE A 171 -2.48 1.07 10.74
CA PHE A 171 -3.71 1.43 10.05
C PHE A 171 -4.33 2.68 10.67
N PHE A 172 -5.13 3.40 9.90
CA PHE A 172 -5.91 4.53 10.40
C PHE A 172 -7.27 4.08 10.92
N ALA A 173 -7.65 4.59 12.09
CA ALA A 173 -8.99 4.41 12.66
C ALA A 173 -9.41 5.63 13.49
N PRO A 174 -10.71 5.80 13.78
CA PRO A 174 -11.16 6.80 14.74
C PRO A 174 -10.53 6.58 16.11
N GLY A 175 -9.84 7.60 16.61
CA GLY A 175 -9.24 7.65 17.93
C GLY A 175 -10.10 8.39 18.94
N TYR A 176 -9.50 8.68 20.10
CA TYR A 176 -10.17 9.42 21.16
C TYR A 176 -10.64 10.80 20.67
N GLY A 177 -11.87 11.18 21.02
CA GLY A 177 -12.47 12.44 20.56
C GLY A 177 -12.85 12.46 19.07
N GLY A 178 -12.89 11.30 18.40
CA GLY A 178 -13.29 11.18 16.99
C GLY A 178 -12.22 11.57 15.98
N GLN A 179 -11.00 11.88 16.43
CA GLN A 179 -9.89 12.23 15.55
C GLN A 179 -9.31 10.97 14.89
N THR A 180 -9.06 11.01 13.58
CA THR A 180 -8.36 9.93 12.88
C THR A 180 -6.94 9.78 13.43
N SER A 181 -6.63 8.59 13.94
CA SER A 181 -5.34 8.27 14.54
C SER A 181 -4.69 7.10 13.80
N LEU A 182 -3.37 7.14 13.68
CA LEU A 182 -2.56 6.02 13.22
C LEU A 182 -2.31 5.08 14.40
N TYR A 183 -2.88 3.89 14.34
CA TYR A 183 -2.55 2.80 15.25
C TYR A 183 -1.42 2.01 14.63
N SER A 184 -0.38 1.72 15.41
CA SER A 184 0.77 0.93 14.94
C SER A 184 1.23 -0.06 15.99
N ALA A 185 1.75 -1.19 15.53
CA ALA A 185 2.46 -2.14 16.36
C ALA A 185 3.74 -2.59 15.65
N SER A 186 4.86 -2.63 16.38
CA SER A 186 6.17 -2.98 15.84
C SER A 186 6.84 -4.02 16.71
N THR A 187 7.45 -5.02 16.08
CA THR A 187 8.36 -5.95 16.77
C THR A 187 9.61 -5.19 17.18
N TYR A 188 10.05 -5.40 18.42
CA TYR A 188 11.34 -4.92 18.90
C TYR A 188 12.47 -5.53 18.05
N ASP A 189 13.47 -4.72 17.72
CA ASP A 189 14.54 -5.08 16.79
C ASP A 189 15.93 -4.78 17.36
N ASP A 190 16.05 -4.91 18.69
CA ASP A 190 17.29 -4.88 19.47
C ASP A 190 18.08 -3.57 19.45
N ARG A 191 17.56 -2.52 18.82
CA ARG A 191 18.14 -1.17 18.91
C ARG A 191 17.89 -0.54 20.30
N PRO A 192 18.63 0.52 20.68
CA PRO A 192 18.36 1.25 21.92
C PRO A 192 16.89 1.68 22.06
N LEU A 193 16.35 1.60 23.28
CA LEU A 193 14.93 1.88 23.53
C LEU A 193 14.52 3.31 23.13
N GLU A 194 15.43 4.27 23.28
CA GLU A 194 15.24 5.66 22.86
C GLU A 194 15.08 5.85 21.34
N TYR A 195 15.60 4.90 20.54
CA TYR A 195 15.49 4.88 19.08
C TYR A 195 14.45 3.89 18.56
N SER A 196 13.77 3.21 19.48
CA SER A 196 12.76 2.21 19.17
C SER A 196 11.38 2.84 18.99
N PRO A 197 10.63 2.47 17.94
CA PRO A 197 9.20 2.73 17.92
C PRO A 197 8.55 1.99 19.09
N ALA A 198 7.49 2.56 19.66
CA ALA A 198 6.71 1.87 20.68
C ALA A 198 6.12 0.55 20.12
N SER A 199 6.12 -0.51 20.93
CA SER A 199 5.61 -1.83 20.52
C SER A 199 4.15 -1.76 20.07
N VAL A 200 3.35 -0.91 20.73
CA VAL A 200 2.00 -0.54 20.32
C VAL A 200 1.81 0.96 20.61
N SER A 201 1.27 1.71 19.65
CA SER A 201 0.97 3.14 19.85
C SER A 201 -0.25 3.60 19.05
N SER A 202 -0.85 4.70 19.49
CA SER A 202 -1.80 5.50 18.74
C SER A 202 -1.24 6.92 18.58
N LYS A 203 -1.25 7.44 17.36
CA LYS A 203 -0.65 8.75 17.02
C LYS A 203 -1.62 9.58 16.20
N VAL A 204 -1.81 10.83 16.60
CA VAL A 204 -2.55 11.82 15.78
C VAL A 204 -1.56 12.50 14.85
N LEU A 205 -1.83 12.45 13.55
CA LEU A 205 -1.05 13.19 12.55
C LEU A 205 -1.62 14.60 12.41
N VAL A 206 -0.96 15.57 13.04
CA VAL A 206 -1.38 16.98 12.98
C VAL A 206 -0.71 17.65 11.78
N ARG A 207 -1.53 18.24 10.90
CA ARG A 207 -1.03 19.14 9.84
C ARG A 207 -0.61 20.46 10.49
N LYS A 208 0.63 20.86 10.29
CA LYS A 208 1.11 22.21 10.63
C LYS A 208 0.84 23.16 9.47
#